data_AF-A0A955LXT2-F1
#
_entry.id   AF-A0A955LXT2-F1
#
_cell.length_a   1.000
_cell.length_b   1.000
_cell.length_c   1.000
_cell.angle_alpha   90.00
_cell.angle_beta   90.00
_cell.angle_gamma   90.00
#
_symmetry.space_group_name_H-M   'P 1'
#
loop_
_entity.id
_entity.type
_entity.pdbx_description
1 polymer ?
#
loop_
_entity_poly.entity_id
_entity_poly.type
_entity_poly.pdbx_seq_one_letter_code
_entity_poly.pdbx_strand_id
1 'polypeptide(L)'
;DSLLPQYRGCAPTVWAIINGEDKTGVSLFKISDGEVDSGDITGQIEIPIGPDDTMIQVYPKVIEATIRLYEELLVNCEKGSIPFQEQDHSQATYASRRTPEDGRIDWSQSDRQVYNLVRALQSPYPYAWTTCRGRKIFVKKISLYEDILPFNSGYPGRIVSFHDNGVVVSCGEGQVILEQLVDEKGKLCPPEELIKSLSDTLGEMECRINENTV
;
A
#
# COMPACT_ATOMS: atom_id res chain seq x y z
N ASP A 1 7.33 -13.31 2.83
CA ASP A 1 6.51 -12.61 3.85
C ASP A 1 5.04 -12.65 3.45
N SER A 2 4.48 -13.85 3.40
CA SER A 2 3.05 -14.10 3.24
C SER A 2 2.63 -15.38 3.95
N LEU A 3 1.33 -15.61 4.04
CA LEU A 3 0.73 -16.90 4.35
C LEU A 3 0.55 -17.70 3.06
N LEU A 4 1.62 -18.38 2.61
CA LEU A 4 1.57 -19.25 1.44
C LEU A 4 0.46 -20.30 1.61
N PRO A 5 -0.28 -20.63 0.53
CA PRO A 5 -0.01 -20.31 -0.88
C PRO A 5 -0.46 -18.91 -1.36
N GLN A 6 -1.03 -18.07 -0.49
CA GLN A 6 -1.45 -16.73 -0.88
C GLN A 6 -0.26 -15.78 -1.03
N TYR A 7 -0.38 -14.83 -1.95
CA TYR A 7 0.62 -13.78 -2.22
C TYR A 7 2.03 -14.35 -2.52
N ARG A 8 2.14 -15.39 -3.34
CA ARG A 8 3.42 -15.83 -3.91
C ARG A 8 4.09 -14.70 -4.70
N GLY A 9 5.41 -14.61 -4.71
CA GLY A 9 6.16 -13.67 -5.54
C GLY A 9 6.71 -12.48 -4.76
N CYS A 10 6.40 -11.26 -5.21
CA CYS A 10 7.14 -10.07 -4.81
C CYS A 10 6.32 -9.10 -3.94
N ALA A 11 6.97 -8.51 -2.94
CA ALA A 11 6.40 -7.51 -2.02
C ALA A 11 5.04 -7.90 -1.39
N PRO A 12 4.85 -9.15 -0.94
CA PRO A 12 3.53 -9.63 -0.54
C PRO A 12 2.93 -8.90 0.67
N THR A 13 3.72 -8.53 1.69
CA THR A 13 3.17 -7.73 2.82
C THR A 13 2.64 -6.38 2.36
N VAL A 14 3.33 -5.73 1.40
CA VAL A 14 2.87 -4.45 0.85
C VAL A 14 1.54 -4.63 0.13
N TRP A 15 1.41 -5.69 -0.70
CA TRP A 15 0.16 -6.01 -1.37
C TRP A 15 -0.96 -6.38 -0.41
N ALA A 16 -0.69 -7.14 0.65
CA ALA A 16 -1.68 -7.45 1.67
C ALA A 16 -2.25 -6.17 2.32
N ILE A 17 -1.38 -5.20 2.67
CA ILE A 17 -1.83 -3.91 3.22
C ILE A 17 -2.64 -3.12 2.19
N ILE A 18 -2.21 -3.06 0.92
CA ILE A 18 -2.92 -2.39 -0.18
C ILE A 18 -4.32 -2.98 -0.38
N ASN A 19 -4.42 -4.31 -0.35
CA ASN A 19 -5.67 -5.04 -0.54
C ASN A 19 -6.59 -4.98 0.69
N GLY A 20 -6.13 -4.39 1.79
CA GLY A 20 -6.93 -4.23 3.01
C GLY A 20 -7.06 -5.50 3.84
N GLU A 21 -6.12 -6.43 3.70
CA GLU A 21 -6.09 -7.64 4.52
C GLU A 21 -5.94 -7.28 6.01
N ASP A 22 -6.59 -8.05 6.87
CA ASP A 22 -6.48 -7.94 8.34
C ASP A 22 -5.25 -8.69 8.89
N LYS A 23 -4.51 -9.37 8.01
CA LYS A 23 -3.31 -10.12 8.34
C LYS A 23 -2.39 -10.32 7.15
N THR A 24 -1.13 -10.55 7.47
CA THR A 24 -0.13 -11.16 6.59
C THR A 24 0.50 -12.34 7.34
N GLY A 25 1.64 -12.82 6.88
CA GLY A 25 2.41 -13.77 7.65
C GLY A 25 3.80 -13.97 7.08
N VAL A 26 4.46 -15.00 7.61
CA VAL A 26 5.73 -15.51 7.09
C VAL A 26 5.57 -17.01 6.93
N SER A 27 6.08 -17.51 5.81
CA SER A 27 6.12 -18.94 5.51
C SER A 27 7.56 -19.32 5.24
N LEU A 28 8.03 -20.37 5.90
CA LEU A 28 9.29 -21.03 5.59
C LEU A 28 8.96 -22.27 4.78
N PHE A 29 9.58 -22.41 3.62
CA PHE A 29 9.23 -23.44 2.66
C PHE A 29 10.47 -23.95 1.92
N LYS A 30 10.35 -25.14 1.35
CA LYS A 30 11.40 -25.74 0.53
C LYS A 30 11.43 -25.06 -0.83
N ILE A 31 12.62 -24.70 -1.31
CA ILE A 31 12.76 -24.25 -2.70
C ILE A 31 12.50 -25.46 -3.62
N SER A 32 11.51 -25.33 -4.50
CA SER A 32 11.16 -26.32 -5.52
C SER A 32 11.60 -25.81 -6.90
N ASP A 33 11.98 -26.75 -7.77
CA ASP A 33 12.14 -26.46 -9.19
C ASP A 33 10.74 -26.39 -9.80
N GLY A 34 10.24 -25.17 -10.06
CA GLY A 34 8.89 -24.99 -10.58
C GLY A 34 8.36 -23.57 -10.43
N GLU A 35 7.10 -23.46 -10.00
CA GLU A 35 6.42 -22.20 -9.79
C GLU A 35 7.04 -21.41 -8.63
N VAL A 36 6.98 -20.07 -8.72
CA VAL A 36 7.47 -19.15 -7.68
C VAL A 36 6.78 -19.46 -6.35
N ASP A 37 7.57 -19.59 -5.28
CA ASP A 37 7.12 -19.80 -3.90
C ASP A 37 6.13 -20.98 -3.71
N SER A 38 6.32 -22.05 -4.47
CA SER A 38 5.38 -23.18 -4.56
C SER A 38 5.72 -24.40 -3.71
N GLY A 39 6.92 -24.50 -3.16
CA GLY A 39 7.36 -25.70 -2.46
C GLY A 39 6.75 -25.87 -1.06
N ASP A 40 6.89 -27.08 -0.52
CA ASP A 40 6.27 -27.47 0.74
C ASP A 40 6.66 -26.57 1.91
N ILE A 41 5.68 -26.24 2.75
CA ILE A 41 5.83 -25.36 3.92
C ILE A 41 6.31 -26.18 5.11
N THR A 42 7.30 -25.69 5.84
CA THR A 42 7.78 -26.28 7.09
C THR A 42 7.36 -25.51 8.34
N GLY A 43 7.07 -24.22 8.19
CA GLY A 43 6.57 -23.40 9.28
C GLY A 43 5.90 -22.15 8.75
N GLN A 44 4.88 -21.67 9.47
CA GLN A 44 4.13 -20.49 9.09
C GLN A 44 3.68 -19.74 10.35
N ILE A 45 3.83 -18.42 10.35
CA ILE A 45 3.35 -17.54 11.44
C ILE A 45 2.47 -16.45 10.84
N GLU A 46 1.25 -16.34 11.38
CA GLU A 46 0.31 -15.27 11.08
C GLU A 46 0.67 -13.99 11.83
N ILE A 47 0.51 -12.84 11.16
CA ILE A 47 0.82 -11.52 11.68
C ILE A 47 -0.41 -10.63 11.45
N PRO A 48 -1.05 -10.13 12.52
CA PRO A 48 -2.20 -9.24 12.37
C PRO A 48 -1.78 -7.88 11.81
N ILE A 49 -2.61 -7.34 10.93
CA ILE A 49 -2.52 -5.98 10.39
C ILE A 49 -3.68 -5.19 10.99
N GLY A 50 -3.36 -4.22 11.85
CA GLY A 50 -4.35 -3.29 12.37
C GLY A 50 -4.96 -2.41 11.26
N PRO A 51 -6.16 -1.83 11.50
CA PRO A 51 -6.82 -0.95 10.53
C PRO A 51 -5.98 0.28 10.17
N ASP A 52 -5.16 0.77 11.11
CA ASP A 52 -4.29 1.94 10.94
C ASP A 52 -2.80 1.57 10.93
N ASP A 53 -2.47 0.28 10.95
CA ASP A 53 -1.08 -0.16 10.84
C ASP A 53 -0.54 0.24 9.47
N THR A 54 0.59 0.94 9.46
CA THR A 54 1.34 1.21 8.23
C THR A 54 2.41 0.14 8.04
N MET A 55 3.03 0.11 6.86
CA MET A 55 4.17 -0.77 6.60
C MET A 55 5.31 -0.60 7.63
N ILE A 56 5.46 0.59 8.23
CA ILE A 56 6.44 0.86 9.31
C ILE A 56 6.14 0.02 10.56
N GLN A 57 4.87 -0.19 10.92
CA GLN A 57 4.47 -1.00 12.07
C GLN A 57 4.41 -2.50 11.74
N VAL A 58 4.01 -2.87 10.53
CA VAL A 58 3.85 -4.30 10.14
C VAL A 58 5.21 -4.96 9.90
N TYR A 59 6.14 -4.29 9.22
CA TYR A 59 7.39 -4.92 8.80
C TYR A 59 8.29 -5.42 9.95
N PRO A 60 8.44 -4.71 11.08
CA PRO A 60 9.15 -5.26 12.25
C PRO A 60 8.54 -6.57 12.78
N LYS A 61 7.20 -6.69 12.77
CA LYS A 61 6.50 -7.92 13.17
C LYS A 61 6.82 -9.08 12.21
N VAL A 62 6.93 -8.79 10.91
CA VAL A 62 7.38 -9.75 9.87
C VAL A 62 8.80 -10.23 10.14
N ILE A 63 9.72 -9.33 10.49
CA ILE A 63 11.10 -9.70 10.83
C ILE A 63 11.13 -10.60 12.07
N GLU A 64 10.43 -10.21 13.14
CA GLU A 64 10.38 -10.99 14.38
C GLU A 64 9.82 -12.40 14.14
N ALA A 65 8.71 -12.52 13.41
CA ALA A 65 8.13 -13.81 13.06
C ALA A 65 9.08 -14.65 12.19
N THR A 66 9.82 -14.02 11.27
CA THR A 66 10.82 -14.71 10.43
C THR A 66 11.94 -15.30 11.29
N ILE A 67 12.47 -14.53 12.25
CA ILE A 67 13.51 -15.00 13.17
C ILE A 67 13.01 -16.20 13.97
N ARG A 68 11.79 -16.12 14.52
CA ARG A 68 11.18 -17.22 15.27
C ARG A 68 11.06 -18.50 14.44
N LEU A 69 10.61 -18.40 13.19
CA LEU A 69 10.55 -19.57 12.29
C LEU A 69 11.93 -20.18 12.03
N TYR A 70 12.97 -19.37 11.89
CA TYR A 70 14.33 -19.88 11.74
C TYR A 70 14.85 -20.58 13.00
N GLU A 71 14.57 -20.04 14.18
CA GLU A 71 14.93 -20.67 15.46
C GLU A 71 14.23 -22.03 15.61
N GLU A 72 12.94 -22.11 15.30
CA GLU A 72 12.17 -23.37 15.29
C GLU A 72 12.74 -24.37 14.26
N LEU A 73 13.11 -23.90 13.07
CA LEU A 73 13.74 -24.74 12.05
C LEU A 73 15.06 -25.32 12.53
N LEU A 74 15.93 -24.51 13.14
CA LEU A 74 17.24 -24.97 13.63
C LEU A 74 17.09 -26.09 14.67
N VAL A 75 16.14 -25.96 15.60
CA VAL A 75 15.83 -27.02 16.58
C VAL A 75 15.36 -28.31 15.90
N ASN A 76 14.57 -28.21 14.83
CA ASN A 76 14.10 -29.36 14.06
C ASN A 76 15.23 -30.02 13.23
N CYS A 77 16.15 -29.21 12.68
CA CYS A 77 17.36 -29.67 12.01
C CYS A 77 18.25 -30.50 12.95
N GLU A 78 18.48 -30.03 14.18
CA GLU A 78 19.29 -30.76 15.18
C GLU A 78 18.68 -32.11 15.56
N LYS A 79 17.35 -32.22 15.53
CA LYS A 79 16.61 -33.47 15.76
C LYS A 79 16.59 -34.39 14.53
N GLY A 80 17.11 -33.94 13.39
CA GLY A 80 17.12 -34.69 12.14
C GLY A 80 15.74 -34.87 11.48
N SER A 81 14.75 -34.06 11.86
CA SER A 81 13.38 -34.18 11.36
C SER A 81 12.76 -32.81 11.15
N ILE A 82 12.56 -32.44 9.88
CA ILE A 82 11.90 -31.19 9.48
C ILE A 82 10.55 -31.57 8.85
N PRO A 83 9.41 -31.19 9.46
CA PRO A 83 8.11 -31.47 8.89
C PRO A 83 7.90 -30.60 7.65
N PHE A 84 7.31 -31.18 6.61
CA PHE A 84 6.89 -30.46 5.40
C PHE A 84 5.43 -30.78 5.10
N GLN A 85 4.70 -29.75 4.70
CA GLN A 85 3.31 -29.83 4.27
C GLN A 85 3.20 -29.26 2.86
N GLU A 86 2.65 -30.06 1.94
CA GLU A 86 2.35 -29.63 0.58
C GLU A 86 1.35 -28.46 0.60
N GLN A 87 1.58 -27.47 -0.26
CA GLN A 87 0.67 -26.34 -0.40
C GLN A 87 -0.61 -26.75 -1.14
N ASP A 88 -1.76 -26.18 -0.77
CA ASP A 88 -2.95 -26.27 -1.63
C ASP A 88 -2.83 -25.28 -2.80
N HIS A 89 -2.31 -25.78 -3.92
CA HIS A 89 -2.09 -24.97 -5.12
C HIS A 89 -3.38 -24.34 -5.69
N SER A 90 -4.57 -24.84 -5.35
CA SER A 90 -5.84 -24.24 -5.78
C SER A 90 -6.13 -22.89 -5.12
N GLN A 91 -5.48 -22.61 -3.99
CA GLN A 91 -5.62 -21.36 -3.22
C GLN A 91 -4.49 -20.36 -3.52
N ALA A 92 -3.61 -20.67 -4.48
CA ALA A 92 -2.46 -19.84 -4.79
C ALA A 92 -2.88 -18.50 -5.43
N THR A 93 -2.36 -17.41 -4.87
CA THR A 93 -2.46 -16.07 -5.47
C THR A 93 -1.06 -15.48 -5.64
N TYR A 94 -0.91 -14.54 -6.57
CA TYR A 94 0.40 -14.02 -6.98
C TYR A 94 0.48 -12.51 -6.79
N ALA A 95 1.51 -12.09 -6.09
CA ALA A 95 1.92 -10.72 -5.85
C ALA A 95 2.98 -10.33 -6.89
N SER A 96 2.64 -9.36 -7.76
CA SER A 96 3.55 -8.89 -8.80
C SER A 96 4.64 -7.99 -8.23
N ARG A 97 5.78 -7.91 -8.95
CA ARG A 97 6.82 -6.94 -8.62
C ARG A 97 6.26 -5.53 -8.80
N ARG A 98 6.36 -4.71 -7.74
CA ARG A 98 5.90 -3.32 -7.82
C ARG A 98 6.87 -2.43 -8.60
N THR A 99 6.28 -1.42 -9.21
CA THR A 99 6.91 -0.32 -9.92
C THR A 99 6.53 1.01 -9.25
N PRO A 100 7.22 2.13 -9.56
CA PRO A 100 6.80 3.44 -9.10
C PRO A 100 5.38 3.84 -9.56
N GLU A 101 4.90 3.32 -10.70
CA GLU A 101 3.55 3.62 -11.21
C GLU A 101 2.47 2.97 -10.34
N ASP A 102 2.74 1.80 -9.75
CA ASP A 102 1.83 1.15 -8.77
C ASP A 102 1.70 1.93 -7.45
N GLY A 103 2.41 3.05 -7.31
CA GLY A 103 2.20 4.01 -6.23
C GLY A 103 1.26 5.17 -6.61
N ARG A 104 0.78 5.24 -7.86
CA ARG A 104 -0.13 6.30 -8.28
C ARG A 104 -1.47 6.13 -7.58
N ILE A 105 -1.95 7.19 -6.96
CA ILE A 105 -3.28 7.24 -6.37
C ILE A 105 -4.30 7.34 -7.50
N ASP A 106 -5.13 6.31 -7.62
CA ASP A 106 -6.34 6.33 -8.41
C ASP A 106 -7.49 6.84 -7.55
N TRP A 107 -7.81 8.12 -7.72
CA TRP A 107 -8.86 8.76 -6.94
C TRP A 107 -10.25 8.19 -7.20
N SER A 108 -10.47 7.45 -8.29
CA SER A 108 -11.77 6.80 -8.56
C SER A 108 -12.05 5.59 -7.66
N GLN A 109 -11.06 5.14 -6.89
CA GLN A 109 -11.23 4.11 -5.87
C GLN A 109 -11.89 4.68 -4.60
N SER A 110 -12.32 3.79 -3.70
CA SER A 110 -12.82 4.20 -2.38
C SER A 110 -11.73 4.86 -1.54
N ASP A 111 -12.15 5.70 -0.59
CA ASP A 111 -11.29 6.30 0.43
C ASP A 111 -10.43 5.27 1.18
N ARG A 112 -10.98 4.09 1.47
CA ARG A 112 -10.29 2.96 2.10
C ARG A 112 -9.20 2.39 1.21
N GLN A 113 -9.45 2.24 -0.08
CA GLN A 113 -8.42 1.76 -1.01
C GLN A 113 -7.28 2.78 -1.16
N VAL A 114 -7.62 4.07 -1.27
CA VAL A 114 -6.62 5.16 -1.28
C VAL A 114 -5.83 5.19 0.03
N TYR A 115 -6.50 5.08 1.17
CA TYR A 115 -5.88 5.02 2.48
C TYR A 115 -4.93 3.82 2.62
N ASN A 116 -5.36 2.64 2.20
CA ASN A 116 -4.55 1.41 2.20
C ASN A 116 -3.30 1.54 1.32
N LEU A 117 -3.42 2.16 0.14
CA LEU A 117 -2.27 2.44 -0.72
C LEU A 117 -1.24 3.32 0.00
N VAL A 118 -1.68 4.41 0.64
CA VAL A 118 -0.76 5.33 1.34
C VAL A 118 -0.12 4.67 2.56
N ARG A 119 -0.87 3.91 3.38
CA ARG A 119 -0.31 3.26 4.58
C ARG A 119 0.64 2.10 4.23
N ALA A 120 0.46 1.45 3.08
CA ALA A 120 1.37 0.42 2.58
C ALA A 120 2.70 1.01 2.06
N LEU A 121 2.67 2.24 1.53
CA LEU A 121 3.80 2.88 0.88
C LEU A 121 4.46 3.92 1.77
N GLN A 122 5.31 3.43 2.65
CA GLN A 122 6.11 4.23 3.56
C GLN A 122 7.60 4.01 3.29
N SER A 123 8.44 4.99 3.65
CA SER A 123 9.90 4.90 3.50
C SER A 123 10.43 3.57 4.05
N PRO A 124 11.30 2.85 3.32
CA PRO A 124 12.04 3.28 2.12
C PRO A 124 11.28 3.11 0.79
N TYR A 125 10.04 2.61 0.78
CA TYR A 125 9.25 2.62 -0.45
C TYR A 125 8.97 4.07 -0.88
N PRO A 126 8.93 4.35 -2.19
CA PRO A 126 8.36 5.60 -2.68
C PRO A 126 6.94 5.71 -2.15
N TYR A 127 6.63 6.82 -1.49
CA TYR A 127 5.28 7.12 -1.04
C TYR A 127 4.27 7.04 -2.19
N ALA A 128 3.01 6.78 -1.87
CA ALA A 128 1.93 6.95 -2.84
C ALA A 128 1.94 8.38 -3.40
N TRP A 129 1.54 8.55 -4.65
CA TRP A 129 1.70 9.84 -5.33
C TRP A 129 0.51 10.18 -6.22
N THR A 130 0.32 11.47 -6.44
CA THR A 130 -0.68 12.01 -7.36
C THR A 130 -0.08 13.21 -8.09
N THR A 131 -0.82 13.79 -9.03
CA THR A 131 -0.49 15.08 -9.64
C THR A 131 -1.39 16.18 -9.10
N CYS A 132 -0.87 17.42 -9.07
CA CYS A 132 -1.62 18.65 -8.86
C CYS A 132 -1.04 19.72 -9.78
N ARG A 133 -1.86 20.32 -10.67
CA ARG A 133 -1.41 21.33 -11.65
C ARG A 133 -0.16 20.90 -12.43
N GLY A 134 -0.21 19.68 -12.96
CA GLY A 134 0.89 19.07 -13.73
C GLY A 134 2.14 18.67 -12.94
N ARG A 135 2.20 18.90 -11.62
CA ARG A 135 3.34 18.53 -10.77
C ARG A 135 3.05 17.26 -9.97
N LYS A 136 4.04 16.38 -9.86
CA LYS A 136 3.94 15.19 -9.01
C LYS A 136 4.11 15.58 -7.55
N ILE A 137 3.24 15.04 -6.71
CA ILE A 137 3.29 15.20 -5.26
C ILE A 137 3.11 13.83 -4.61
N PHE A 138 3.79 13.62 -3.49
CA PHE A 138 3.76 12.37 -2.75
C PHE A 138 2.96 12.55 -1.46
N VAL A 139 2.15 11.56 -1.11
CA VAL A 139 1.31 11.56 0.10
C VAL A 139 2.01 10.72 1.15
N LYS A 140 2.51 11.38 2.19
CA LYS A 140 3.17 10.70 3.31
C LYS A 140 2.20 10.30 4.40
N LYS A 141 1.26 11.18 4.72
CA LYS A 141 0.25 10.97 5.77
C LYS A 141 -1.13 11.35 5.28
N ILE A 142 -2.08 10.47 5.57
CA ILE A 142 -3.49 10.57 5.21
C ILE A 142 -4.33 10.06 6.38
N SER A 143 -5.55 10.58 6.49
CA SER A 143 -6.60 10.00 7.33
C SER A 143 -7.90 9.92 6.55
N LEU A 144 -8.82 9.12 7.05
CA LEU A 144 -10.17 9.16 6.52
C LEU A 144 -10.94 10.36 7.03
N TYR A 145 -11.93 10.76 6.25
CA TYR A 145 -12.89 11.76 6.65
C TYR A 145 -14.17 11.08 7.20
N GLU A 146 -14.38 11.18 8.51
CA GLU A 146 -15.51 10.52 9.18
C GLU A 146 -16.86 11.20 8.90
N ASP A 147 -16.85 12.54 8.76
CA ASP A 147 -18.04 13.35 8.49
C ASP A 147 -18.39 13.35 7.00
N ILE A 148 -18.46 12.17 6.36
CA ILE A 148 -18.70 12.01 4.91
C ILE A 148 -19.85 12.93 4.50
N LEU A 149 -19.50 14.02 3.82
CA LEU A 149 -20.50 14.95 3.35
C LEU A 149 -21.29 14.22 2.27
N PRO A 150 -22.64 14.26 2.28
CA PRO A 150 -23.45 13.67 1.23
C PRO A 150 -23.23 14.46 -0.06
N PHE A 151 -22.16 14.12 -0.78
CA PHE A 151 -21.74 14.81 -2.00
C PHE A 151 -22.22 14.02 -3.20
N ASN A 152 -23.27 14.51 -3.85
CA ASN A 152 -23.72 14.01 -5.16
C ASN A 152 -22.99 14.70 -6.34
N SER A 153 -21.90 15.45 -6.07
CA SER A 153 -21.33 16.35 -7.07
C SER A 153 -19.84 16.67 -6.84
N GLY A 154 -18.97 15.68 -6.96
CA GLY A 154 -17.53 15.89 -7.02
C GLY A 154 -16.88 14.87 -7.95
N TYR A 155 -16.05 15.33 -8.88
CA TYR A 155 -15.19 14.44 -9.65
C TYR A 155 -14.14 13.83 -8.71
N PRO A 156 -13.81 12.53 -8.81
CA PRO A 156 -12.72 11.93 -8.05
C PRO A 156 -11.42 12.77 -8.14
N GLY A 157 -10.78 13.02 -7.00
CA GLY A 157 -9.59 13.86 -6.88
C GLY A 157 -9.88 15.34 -6.65
N ARG A 158 -11.14 15.77 -6.61
CA ARG A 158 -11.51 17.18 -6.35
C ARG A 158 -11.20 17.58 -4.92
N ILE A 159 -10.68 18.80 -4.74
CA ILE A 159 -10.52 19.40 -3.42
C ILE A 159 -11.87 19.87 -2.90
N VAL A 160 -12.27 19.36 -1.75
CA VAL A 160 -13.59 19.62 -1.14
C VAL A 160 -13.52 20.79 -0.17
N SER A 161 -12.54 20.77 0.73
CA SER A 161 -12.36 21.77 1.78
C SER A 161 -10.92 21.79 2.29
N PHE A 162 -10.58 22.88 2.96
CA PHE A 162 -9.36 23.01 3.75
C PHE A 162 -9.75 22.91 5.23
N HIS A 163 -9.02 22.09 5.98
CA HIS A 163 -9.17 21.90 7.42
C HIS A 163 -7.85 22.23 8.11
N ASP A 164 -7.89 22.45 9.42
CA ASP A 164 -6.68 22.74 10.21
C ASP A 164 -5.66 21.60 10.17
N ASN A 165 -6.12 20.36 9.96
CA ASN A 165 -5.28 19.16 9.87
C ASN A 165 -4.94 18.74 8.44
N GLY A 166 -5.40 19.46 7.41
CA GLY A 166 -5.05 19.14 6.04
C GLY A 166 -6.10 19.51 4.98
N VAL A 167 -6.02 18.83 3.84
CA VAL A 167 -6.89 19.09 2.68
C VAL A 167 -7.80 17.89 2.42
N VAL A 168 -9.10 18.13 2.37
CA VAL A 168 -10.09 17.09 2.09
C VAL A 168 -10.22 16.89 0.59
N VAL A 169 -10.10 15.64 0.16
CA VAL A 169 -10.17 15.24 -1.24
C VAL A 169 -11.27 14.19 -1.41
N SER A 170 -12.08 14.33 -2.47
CA SER A 170 -13.09 13.34 -2.81
C SER A 170 -12.48 12.13 -3.50
N CYS A 171 -12.86 10.94 -3.04
CA CYS A 171 -12.57 9.67 -3.69
C CYS A 171 -13.79 9.23 -4.55
N GLY A 172 -13.71 8.06 -5.19
CA GLY A 172 -14.86 7.48 -5.90
C GLY A 172 -15.99 7.10 -4.94
N GLU A 173 -15.62 6.71 -3.73
CA GLU A 173 -16.50 6.55 -2.58
C GLU A 173 -15.81 7.16 -1.35
N GLY A 174 -16.54 7.98 -0.59
CA GLY A 174 -16.01 8.61 0.61
C GLY A 174 -14.98 9.72 0.34
N GLN A 175 -14.28 10.12 1.40
CA GLN A 175 -13.39 11.27 1.42
C GLN A 175 -12.19 10.99 2.32
N VAL A 176 -11.06 11.60 1.98
CA VAL A 176 -9.81 11.50 2.75
C VAL A 176 -9.25 12.88 3.06
N ILE A 177 -8.48 12.97 4.14
CA ILE A 177 -7.72 14.16 4.50
C ILE A 177 -6.25 13.89 4.18
N LEU A 178 -5.69 14.65 3.24
CA LEU A 178 -4.25 14.72 3.06
C LEU A 178 -3.66 15.56 4.18
N GLU A 179 -2.80 14.99 5.02
CA GLU A 179 -2.24 15.68 6.19
C GLU A 179 -0.79 16.10 5.98
N GLN A 180 -0.03 15.34 5.20
CA GLN A 180 1.38 15.60 4.96
C GLN A 180 1.82 15.15 3.58
N LEU A 181 2.42 16.07 2.83
CA LEU A 181 2.90 15.84 1.48
C LEU A 181 4.42 15.92 1.41
N VAL A 182 4.96 15.35 0.33
CA VAL A 182 6.35 15.50 -0.06
C VAL A 182 6.38 15.98 -1.52
N ASP A 183 7.13 17.04 -1.80
CA ASP A 183 7.29 17.55 -3.16
C ASP A 183 8.25 16.69 -4.01
N GLU A 184 8.40 17.00 -5.29
CA GLU A 184 9.30 16.27 -6.21
C GLU A 184 10.78 16.32 -5.79
N LYS A 185 11.17 17.26 -4.93
CA LYS A 185 12.53 17.42 -4.42
C LYS A 185 12.74 16.68 -3.10
N GLY A 186 11.72 16.00 -2.58
CA GLY A 186 11.78 15.30 -1.30
C GLY A 186 11.54 16.21 -0.09
N LYS A 187 11.14 17.48 -0.28
CA LYS A 187 10.82 18.38 0.83
C LYS A 187 9.46 18.00 1.41
N LEU A 188 9.43 17.84 2.73
CA LEU A 188 8.21 17.68 3.49
C LEU A 188 7.45 19.00 3.57
N CYS A 189 6.18 19.00 3.17
CA CYS A 189 5.36 20.20 3.09
C CYS A 189 3.96 19.93 3.67
N PRO A 190 3.33 20.93 4.28
CA PRO A 190 1.91 20.86 4.56
C PRO A 190 1.11 20.93 3.24
N PRO A 191 -0.08 20.31 3.17
CA PRO A 191 -0.87 20.22 1.95
C PRO A 191 -1.17 21.57 1.28
N GLU A 192 -1.48 22.59 2.06
CA GLU A 192 -1.83 23.94 1.59
C GLU A 192 -0.68 24.69 0.88
N GLU A 193 0.58 24.25 1.06
CA GLU A 193 1.71 24.80 0.31
C GLU A 193 1.64 24.39 -1.17
N LEU A 194 1.14 23.18 -1.44
CA LEU A 194 1.11 22.56 -2.77
C LEU A 194 -0.27 22.62 -3.43
N ILE A 195 -1.35 22.59 -2.64
CA ILE A 195 -2.74 22.63 -3.08
C ILE A 195 -3.34 23.95 -2.61
N LYS A 196 -3.75 24.82 -3.54
CA LYS A 196 -4.03 26.25 -3.23
C LYS A 196 -5.46 26.68 -3.50
N SER A 197 -6.26 25.81 -4.12
CA SER A 197 -7.62 26.17 -4.52
C SER A 197 -8.57 24.99 -4.41
N LEU A 198 -9.83 25.28 -4.05
CA LEU A 198 -10.95 24.35 -4.21
C LEU A 198 -11.23 24.00 -5.67
N SER A 199 -10.69 24.80 -6.60
CA SER A 199 -10.74 24.50 -8.04
C SER A 199 -9.70 23.49 -8.50
N ASP A 200 -8.72 23.16 -7.65
CA ASP A 200 -7.69 22.18 -7.99
C ASP A 200 -8.31 20.78 -8.06
N THR A 201 -7.74 19.91 -8.90
CA THR A 201 -8.16 18.50 -9.01
C THR A 201 -6.91 17.64 -9.13
N LEU A 202 -6.83 16.65 -8.25
CA LEU A 202 -5.69 15.76 -8.15
C LEU A 202 -5.82 14.62 -9.16
N GLY A 203 -4.67 14.18 -9.70
CA GLY A 203 -4.61 13.05 -10.64
C GLY A 203 -4.80 13.44 -12.11
N GLU A 204 -5.16 14.69 -12.39
CA GLU A 204 -5.14 15.25 -13.74
C GLU A 204 -3.68 15.40 -14.22
N MET A 205 -3.37 14.80 -15.37
CA MET A 205 -2.22 15.24 -16.16
C MET A 205 -2.71 16.41 -17.00
N GLU A 206 -2.04 17.56 -16.94
CA GLU A 206 -2.34 18.66 -17.86
C GLU A 206 -2.38 18.12 -19.28
N CYS A 207 -3.54 18.21 -19.94
CA CYS A 207 -3.60 18.12 -21.39
C CYS A 207 -2.69 19.25 -21.90
N ARG A 208 -1.50 18.89 -22.39
CA ARG A 208 -0.73 19.80 -23.24
C ARG A 208 -1.55 19.98 -24.52
N ILE A 209 -2.48 20.93 -24.50
CA ILE A 209 -3.02 21.49 -25.72
C ILE A 209 -1.83 22.20 -26.35
N ASN A 210 -1.28 21.61 -27.41
CA ASN A 210 -0.33 22.31 -28.27
C ASN A 210 -1.07 23.50 -28.89
N GLU A 211 -0.96 24.67 -28.28
CA GLU A 211 -1.22 25.95 -28.94
C GLU A 211 -0.16 26.15 -30.03
N ASN A 212 -0.29 25.47 -31.15
CA ASN A 212 0.47 25.73 -32.38
C ASN A 212 -0.19 25.09 -33.60
N THR A 213 -1.48 25.38 -33.80
CA THR A 213 -2.08 25.25 -35.14
C THR A 213 -3.17 26.31 -35.29
N VAL A 214 -2.75 27.50 -35.71
CA VAL A 214 -3.58 28.46 -36.46
C VAL A 214 -2.85 28.72 -37.77
#